data_AF-A0AB33WRA2-F1
#
_entry.id   AF-A0AB33WRA2-F1
#
_cell.length_a   1.000
_cell.length_b   1.000
_cell.length_c   1.000
_cell.angle_alpha   90.00
_cell.angle_beta   90.00
_cell.angle_gamma   90.00
#
_symmetry.space_group_name_H-M   'P 1'
#
loop_
_entity.id
_entity.type
_entity.pdbx_description
1 polymer ?
#
loop_
_entity_poly.entity_id
_entity_poly.type
_entity_poly.pdbx_seq_one_letter_code
_entity_poly.pdbx_strand_id
1 'polypeptide(L)'
;MTLGVLLASGASAEGMEERLRTQLRSTTQQLQALQSEQAQASAARVAAENQARQAQAQIKQLTADLAKARGVAEQLAGQQQNLHSQAQAQMAASSEQIGKFKKAYDELLVMARAKEAERARLQAQLSERDTQVQQCSVKNQQMYGVAKQILAAYEKIDVAEVMKIRQPFAGGARVKFEELAQGFGDDLYKTQFDAPQAASTH
;
A
#
# COMPACT_ATOMS: atom_id res chain seq x y z
N MET A 1 8.77 -31.40 149.69
CA MET A 1 7.82 -30.26 149.55
C MET A 1 8.05 -29.66 148.17
N THR A 2 7.16 -29.90 147.19
CA THR A 2 6.03 -29.00 146.83
C THR A 2 6.52 -27.56 146.70
N LEU A 3 6.40 -26.83 145.59
CA LEU A 3 5.41 -26.80 144.53
C LEU A 3 5.95 -25.84 143.43
N GLY A 4 5.58 -25.99 142.16
CA GLY A 4 5.96 -25.01 141.14
C GLY A 4 5.55 -25.39 139.72
N VAL A 5 4.24 -25.50 139.48
CA VAL A 5 3.62 -25.61 138.16
C VAL A 5 3.70 -24.25 137.46
N LEU A 6 4.12 -24.23 136.19
CA LEU A 6 3.60 -23.26 135.22
C LEU A 6 3.33 -23.97 133.89
N LEU A 7 2.05 -24.06 133.60
CA LEU A 7 1.45 -24.41 132.32
C LEU A 7 1.81 -23.37 131.27
N ALA A 8 2.23 -23.82 130.08
CA ALA A 8 2.17 -23.03 128.86
C ALA A 8 1.74 -23.94 127.70
N SER A 9 0.46 -24.32 127.68
CA SER A 9 -0.19 -25.07 126.59
C SER A 9 -1.15 -24.16 125.83
N GLY A 10 -0.61 -23.10 125.21
CA GLY A 10 -1.37 -22.15 124.37
C GLY A 10 -0.85 -21.99 122.93
N ALA A 11 0.37 -22.41 122.60
CA ALA A 11 1.05 -21.97 121.37
C ALA A 11 0.80 -22.82 120.11
N SER A 12 0.07 -23.94 120.19
CA SER A 12 -0.08 -24.87 119.06
C SER A 12 -1.34 -24.67 118.20
N ALA A 13 -2.28 -23.84 118.64
CA ALA A 13 -3.49 -23.50 117.88
C ALA A 13 -3.29 -22.26 116.97
N GLU A 14 -2.58 -21.24 117.44
CA GLU A 14 -2.29 -20.00 116.70
C GLU A 14 -1.45 -20.23 115.42
N GLY A 15 -0.50 -21.18 115.43
CA GLY A 15 0.35 -21.46 114.27
C GLY A 15 -0.34 -22.21 113.10
N MET A 16 -1.41 -22.96 113.39
CA MET A 16 -2.23 -23.64 112.37
C MET A 16 -3.19 -22.65 111.70
N GLU A 17 -3.82 -21.78 112.49
CA GLU A 17 -4.72 -20.74 112.01
C GLU A 17 -3.99 -19.71 111.13
N GLU A 18 -2.79 -19.28 111.52
CA GLU A 18 -1.98 -18.34 110.74
C GLU A 18 -1.48 -18.94 109.41
N ARG A 19 -1.14 -20.23 109.40
CA ARG A 19 -0.86 -20.97 108.15
C ARG A 19 -2.08 -21.07 107.24
N LEU A 20 -3.25 -21.40 107.78
CA LEU A 20 -4.51 -21.45 107.04
C LEU A 20 -4.87 -20.07 106.46
N ARG A 21 -4.69 -18.99 107.22
CA ARG A 21 -4.88 -17.61 106.72
C ARG A 21 -3.90 -17.27 105.60
N THR A 22 -2.63 -17.64 105.75
CA THR A 22 -1.61 -17.39 104.73
C THR A 22 -1.90 -18.18 103.45
N GLN A 23 -2.33 -19.43 103.58
CA GLN A 23 -2.72 -20.29 102.47
C GLN A 23 -4.00 -19.79 101.79
N LEU A 24 -4.97 -19.27 102.55
CA LEU A 24 -6.17 -18.64 102.02
C LEU A 24 -5.85 -17.34 101.26
N ARG A 25 -4.96 -16.48 101.79
CA ARG A 25 -4.50 -15.27 101.07
C ARG A 25 -3.76 -15.63 99.78
N SER A 26 -2.86 -16.62 99.83
CA SER A 26 -2.12 -17.11 98.65
C SER A 26 -3.05 -17.68 97.58
N THR A 27 -4.02 -18.51 97.96
CA THR A 27 -5.03 -19.05 97.04
C THR A 27 -5.95 -17.97 96.48
N THR A 28 -6.32 -16.95 97.28
CA THR A 28 -7.09 -15.79 96.81
C THR A 28 -6.29 -14.96 95.79
N GLN A 29 -5.00 -14.72 96.03
CA GLN A 29 -4.11 -14.04 95.08
C GLN A 29 -3.93 -14.83 93.79
N GLN A 30 -3.76 -16.16 93.88
CA GLN A 30 -3.70 -17.03 92.70
C GLN A 30 -5.00 -17.01 91.90
N LEU A 31 -6.15 -17.02 92.58
CA LEU A 31 -7.46 -16.96 91.92
C LEU A 31 -7.68 -15.62 91.22
N GLN A 32 -7.26 -14.51 91.85
CA GLN A 32 -7.31 -13.18 91.24
C GLN A 32 -6.36 -13.04 90.04
N ALA A 33 -5.17 -13.65 90.12
CA ALA A 33 -4.21 -13.71 89.01
C ALA A 33 -4.77 -14.53 87.83
N LEU A 34 -5.29 -15.73 88.09
CA LEU A 34 -5.92 -16.59 87.08
C LEU A 34 -7.15 -15.92 86.44
N GLN A 35 -7.95 -15.21 87.23
CA GLN A 35 -9.12 -14.48 86.72
C GLN A 35 -8.71 -13.32 85.80
N SER A 36 -7.62 -12.62 86.15
CA SER A 36 -7.04 -11.57 85.31
C SER A 36 -6.44 -12.13 84.01
N GLU A 37 -5.75 -13.27 84.11
CA GLU A 37 -5.17 -13.98 82.96
C GLU A 37 -6.27 -14.51 82.02
N GLN A 38 -7.35 -15.08 82.57
CA GLN A 38 -8.52 -15.49 81.80
C GLN A 38 -9.18 -14.30 81.07
N ALA A 39 -9.31 -13.16 81.74
CA ALA A 39 -9.83 -11.95 81.13
C ALA A 39 -8.93 -11.47 79.97
N GLN A 40 -7.60 -11.43 80.16
CA GLN A 40 -6.64 -11.07 79.12
C GLN A 40 -6.65 -12.06 77.95
N ALA A 41 -6.66 -13.36 78.21
CA ALA A 41 -6.75 -14.39 77.18
C ALA A 41 -8.05 -14.28 76.38
N SER A 42 -9.17 -13.99 77.04
CA SER A 42 -10.46 -13.78 76.36
C SER A 42 -10.43 -12.53 75.46
N ALA A 43 -9.84 -11.43 75.94
CA ALA A 43 -9.68 -10.21 75.17
C ALA A 43 -8.74 -10.40 73.96
N ALA A 44 -7.62 -11.11 74.15
CA ALA A 44 -6.68 -11.46 73.09
C ALA A 44 -7.34 -12.36 72.03
N ARG A 45 -8.17 -13.34 72.45
CA ARG A 45 -8.92 -14.20 71.54
C ARG A 45 -9.91 -13.41 70.71
N VAL A 46 -10.68 -12.51 71.31
CA VAL A 46 -11.62 -11.63 70.57
C VAL A 46 -10.87 -10.73 69.59
N ALA A 47 -9.72 -10.17 69.98
CA ALA A 47 -8.89 -9.37 69.09
C ALA A 47 -8.37 -10.19 67.89
N ALA A 48 -7.89 -11.42 68.12
CA ALA A 48 -7.43 -12.33 67.08
C ALA A 48 -8.57 -12.76 66.15
N GLU A 49 -9.76 -13.08 66.69
CA GLU A 49 -10.95 -13.42 65.90
C GLU A 49 -11.41 -12.24 65.03
N ASN A 50 -11.35 -11.00 65.55
CA ASN A 50 -11.67 -9.80 64.78
C ASN A 50 -10.63 -9.54 63.67
N GLN A 51 -9.34 -9.71 63.94
CA GLN A 51 -8.29 -9.60 62.93
C GLN A 51 -8.43 -10.68 61.84
N ALA A 52 -8.74 -11.93 62.21
CA ALA A 52 -8.97 -13.00 61.26
C ALA A 52 -10.18 -12.70 60.35
N ARG A 53 -11.28 -12.18 60.91
CA ARG A 53 -12.45 -11.74 60.12
C ARG A 53 -12.10 -10.61 59.16
N GLN A 54 -11.34 -9.61 59.59
CA GLN A 54 -10.90 -8.51 58.74
C GLN A 54 -9.98 -9.00 57.61
N ALA A 55 -9.00 -9.84 57.91
CA ALA A 55 -8.11 -10.43 56.91
C ALA A 55 -8.90 -11.27 55.89
N GLN A 56 -9.89 -12.05 56.35
CA GLN A 56 -10.73 -12.84 55.45
C GLN A 56 -11.63 -11.98 54.57
N ALA A 57 -12.12 -10.84 55.07
CA ALA A 57 -12.83 -9.86 54.26
C ALA A 57 -11.92 -9.23 53.19
N GLN A 58 -10.69 -8.85 53.55
CA GLN A 58 -9.70 -8.31 52.61
C GLN A 58 -9.31 -9.32 51.54
N ILE A 59 -9.08 -10.59 51.89
CA ILE A 59 -8.79 -11.65 50.93
C ILE A 59 -9.94 -11.80 49.93
N LYS A 60 -11.20 -11.80 50.39
CA LYS A 60 -12.36 -11.87 49.50
C LYS A 60 -12.43 -10.68 48.54
N GLN A 61 -12.18 -9.47 49.05
CA GLN A 61 -12.18 -8.26 48.23
C GLN A 61 -11.06 -8.28 47.18
N LEU A 62 -9.82 -8.54 47.60
CA LEU A 62 -8.67 -8.63 46.69
C LEU A 62 -8.86 -9.74 45.65
N THR A 63 -9.43 -10.88 46.03
CA THR A 63 -9.75 -11.96 45.09
C THR A 63 -10.76 -11.50 44.03
N ALA A 64 -11.81 -10.77 44.44
CA ALA A 64 -12.80 -10.24 43.52
C ALA A 64 -12.21 -9.18 42.57
N ASP A 65 -11.35 -8.30 43.08
CA ASP A 65 -10.70 -7.27 42.28
C ASP A 65 -9.70 -7.87 41.28
N LEU A 66 -8.96 -8.92 41.68
CA LEU A 66 -8.06 -9.66 40.80
C LEU A 66 -8.84 -10.36 39.68
N ALA A 67 -9.98 -10.98 40.00
CA ALA A 67 -10.84 -11.59 38.99
C ALA A 67 -11.36 -10.56 37.97
N LYS A 68 -11.79 -9.38 38.43
CA LYS A 68 -12.19 -8.27 37.55
C LYS A 68 -11.04 -7.79 36.67
N ALA A 69 -9.86 -7.57 37.27
CA ALA A 69 -8.68 -7.10 36.54
C ALA A 69 -8.24 -8.10 35.45
N ARG A 70 -8.29 -9.41 35.74
CA ARG A 70 -8.05 -10.47 34.74
C ARG A 70 -9.07 -10.42 33.61
N GLY A 71 -10.36 -10.30 33.90
CA GLY A 71 -11.38 -10.19 32.87
C GLY A 71 -11.19 -8.98 31.96
N VAL A 72 -10.83 -7.82 32.52
CA VAL A 72 -10.51 -6.62 31.72
C VAL A 72 -9.26 -6.83 30.87
N ALA A 73 -8.21 -7.45 31.43
CA ALA A 73 -6.97 -7.72 30.71
C ALA A 73 -7.21 -8.68 29.51
N GLU A 74 -8.00 -9.74 29.71
CA GLU A 74 -8.37 -10.67 28.65
C GLU A 74 -9.20 -9.98 27.55
N GLN A 75 -10.17 -9.14 27.93
CA GLN A 75 -10.98 -8.39 26.98
C GLN A 75 -10.12 -7.39 26.18
N LEU A 76 -9.16 -6.73 26.83
CA LEU A 76 -8.24 -5.80 26.16
C LEU A 76 -7.29 -6.53 25.21
N ALA A 77 -6.75 -7.68 25.62
CA ALA A 77 -5.92 -8.53 24.76
C ALA A 77 -6.69 -9.01 23.52
N GLY A 78 -7.95 -9.44 23.69
CA GLY A 78 -8.83 -9.80 22.58
C GLY A 78 -9.10 -8.64 21.62
N GLN A 79 -9.37 -7.43 22.15
CA GLN A 79 -9.53 -6.23 21.34
C GLN A 79 -8.25 -5.86 20.58
N GLN A 80 -7.09 -5.92 21.22
CA GLN A 80 -5.80 -5.64 20.59
C GLN A 80 -5.53 -6.62 19.44
N GLN A 81 -5.76 -7.92 19.65
CA GLN A 81 -5.60 -8.94 18.62
C GLN A 81 -6.52 -8.69 17.43
N ASN A 82 -7.79 -8.34 17.68
CA ASN A 82 -8.77 -8.02 16.64
C ASN A 82 -8.42 -6.75 15.87
N LEU A 83 -7.93 -5.70 16.55
CA LEU A 83 -7.47 -4.49 15.90
C LEU A 83 -6.23 -4.76 15.03
N HIS A 84 -5.30 -5.58 15.52
CA HIS A 84 -4.11 -5.95 14.77
C HIS A 84 -4.45 -6.74 13.51
N SER A 85 -5.36 -7.72 13.61
CA SER A 85 -5.81 -8.50 12.45
C SER A 85 -6.57 -7.64 11.43
N GLN A 86 -7.42 -6.73 11.88
CA GLN A 86 -8.11 -5.78 11.00
C GLN A 86 -7.14 -4.83 10.30
N ALA A 87 -6.16 -4.29 11.05
CA ALA A 87 -5.13 -3.42 10.47
C ALA A 87 -4.30 -4.16 9.41
N GLN A 88 -3.87 -5.40 9.68
CA GLN A 88 -3.15 -6.21 8.71
C GLN A 88 -4.01 -6.50 7.46
N ALA A 89 -5.28 -6.86 7.64
CA ALA A 89 -6.18 -7.12 6.53
C ALA A 89 -6.40 -5.87 5.67
N GLN A 90 -6.56 -4.70 6.30
CA GLN A 90 -6.70 -3.43 5.59
C GLN A 90 -5.42 -3.04 4.84
N MET A 91 -4.25 -3.24 5.45
CA MET A 91 -2.96 -3.00 4.78
C MET A 91 -2.77 -3.92 3.57
N ALA A 92 -3.11 -5.21 3.70
CA ALA A 92 -3.04 -6.16 2.60
C ALA A 92 -3.98 -5.77 1.44
N ALA A 93 -5.24 -5.44 1.75
CA ALA A 93 -6.22 -5.01 0.75
C ALA A 93 -5.80 -3.69 0.07
N SER A 94 -5.28 -2.73 0.83
CA SER A 94 -4.77 -1.46 0.29
C SER A 94 -3.57 -1.69 -0.63
N SER A 95 -2.61 -2.52 -0.22
CA SER A 95 -1.44 -2.89 -1.03
C SER A 95 -1.86 -3.55 -2.35
N GLU A 96 -2.85 -4.45 -2.30
CA GLU A 96 -3.39 -5.10 -3.50
C GLU A 96 -4.04 -4.08 -4.45
N GLN A 97 -4.83 -3.14 -3.93
CA GLN A 97 -5.43 -2.08 -4.74
C GLN A 97 -4.39 -1.18 -5.39
N ILE A 98 -3.36 -0.75 -4.63
CA ILE A 98 -2.24 0.04 -5.17
C ILE A 98 -1.53 -0.73 -6.29
N GLY A 99 -1.30 -2.03 -6.11
CA GLY A 99 -0.73 -2.89 -7.14
C GLY A 99 -1.58 -2.94 -8.42
N LYS A 100 -2.91 -3.07 -8.28
CA LYS A 100 -3.86 -3.04 -9.40
C LYS A 100 -3.83 -1.70 -10.14
N PHE A 101 -3.85 -0.58 -9.42
CA PHE A 101 -3.78 0.75 -10.04
C PHE A 101 -2.45 0.99 -10.76
N LYS A 102 -1.33 0.58 -10.17
CA LYS A 102 -0.02 0.69 -10.81
C LYS A 102 0.01 -0.09 -12.12
N LYS A 103 -0.46 -1.34 -12.10
CA LYS A 103 -0.51 -2.18 -13.31
C LYS A 103 -1.40 -1.56 -14.40
N ALA A 104 -2.60 -1.11 -14.04
CA ALA A 104 -3.50 -0.46 -14.99
C ALA A 104 -2.91 0.84 -15.57
N TYR A 105 -2.20 1.61 -14.75
CA TYR A 105 -1.49 2.81 -15.21
C TYR A 105 -0.35 2.48 -16.17
N ASP A 106 0.46 1.46 -15.87
CA ASP A 106 1.55 1.01 -16.73
C ASP A 106 1.01 0.51 -18.08
N GLU A 107 -0.08 -0.27 -18.07
CA GLU A 107 -0.77 -0.72 -19.29
C GLU A 107 -1.31 0.45 -20.13
N LEU A 108 -1.93 1.44 -19.47
CA LEU A 108 -2.42 2.64 -20.15
C LEU A 108 -1.28 3.46 -20.75
N LEU A 109 -0.15 3.58 -20.05
CA LEU A 109 1.02 4.29 -20.55
C LEU A 109 1.63 3.62 -21.78
N VAL A 110 1.71 2.28 -21.79
CA VAL A 110 2.15 1.52 -22.96
C VAL A 110 1.19 1.73 -24.13
N MET A 111 -0.13 1.64 -23.90
CA MET A 111 -1.13 1.86 -24.93
C MET A 111 -1.06 3.28 -25.51
N ALA A 112 -0.90 4.30 -24.66
CA ALA A 112 -0.78 5.69 -25.09
C ALA A 112 0.46 5.91 -25.96
N ARG A 113 1.61 5.35 -25.57
CA ARG A 113 2.84 5.41 -26.38
C ARG A 113 2.71 4.69 -27.71
N ALA A 114 2.06 3.52 -27.73
CA ALA A 114 1.80 2.78 -28.97
C ALA A 114 0.91 3.58 -29.93
N LYS A 115 -0.16 4.20 -29.40
CA LYS A 115 -1.06 5.04 -30.19
C LYS A 115 -0.39 6.29 -30.72
N GLU A 116 0.48 6.92 -29.92
CA GLU A 116 1.24 8.08 -30.38
C GLU A 116 2.26 7.72 -31.47
N ALA A 117 2.92 6.56 -31.36
CA ALA A 117 3.79 6.06 -32.42
C ALA A 117 3.02 5.72 -33.71
N GLU A 118 1.85 5.10 -33.59
CA GLU A 118 0.96 4.82 -34.72
C GLU A 118 0.50 6.12 -35.40
N ARG A 119 0.09 7.12 -34.61
CA ARG A 119 -0.29 8.45 -35.10
C ARG A 119 0.85 9.13 -35.85
N ALA A 120 2.06 9.11 -35.28
CA ALA A 120 3.24 9.69 -35.92
C ALA A 120 3.58 9.00 -37.25
N ARG A 121 3.50 7.65 -37.29
CA ARG A 121 3.69 6.88 -38.52
C ARG A 121 2.65 7.23 -39.59
N LEU A 122 1.37 7.26 -39.23
CA LEU A 122 0.29 7.60 -40.16
C LEU A 122 0.43 9.04 -40.67
N GLN A 123 0.80 9.99 -39.80
CA GLN A 123 1.04 11.37 -40.20
C GLN A 123 2.20 11.48 -41.20
N ALA A 124 3.28 10.73 -41.00
CA ALA A 124 4.41 10.69 -41.94
C ALA A 124 3.99 10.11 -43.29
N GLN A 125 3.23 9.00 -43.29
CA GLN A 125 2.71 8.39 -44.51
C GLN A 125 1.76 9.33 -45.26
N LEU A 126 0.87 10.04 -44.56
CA LEU A 126 -0.01 11.03 -45.18
C LEU A 126 0.77 12.17 -45.82
N SER A 127 1.75 12.74 -45.10
CA SER A 127 2.62 13.80 -45.64
C SER A 127 3.39 13.35 -46.89
N GLU A 128 3.89 12.11 -46.89
CA GLU A 128 4.57 11.52 -48.05
C GLU A 128 3.60 11.37 -49.23
N ARG A 129 2.39 10.85 -49.00
CA ARG A 129 1.37 10.71 -50.05
C ARG A 129 0.93 12.06 -50.61
N ASP A 130 0.72 13.06 -49.75
CA ASP A 130 0.37 14.41 -50.18
C ASP A 130 1.47 14.99 -51.08
N THR A 131 2.73 14.80 -50.69
CA THR A 131 3.89 15.23 -51.51
C THR A 131 3.91 14.52 -52.87
N GLN A 132 3.67 13.21 -52.89
CA GLN A 132 3.59 12.43 -54.14
C GLN A 132 2.44 12.91 -55.04
N VAL A 133 1.26 13.19 -54.48
CA VAL A 133 0.11 13.71 -55.25
C VAL A 133 0.42 15.09 -55.83
N GLN A 134 1.06 15.98 -55.05
CA GLN A 134 1.46 17.30 -55.55
C GLN A 134 2.48 17.21 -56.68
N GLN A 135 3.50 16.36 -56.53
CA GLN A 135 4.49 16.13 -57.58
C GLN A 135 3.86 15.54 -58.84
N CYS A 136 2.99 14.54 -58.71
CA CYS A 136 2.25 13.96 -59.82
C CYS A 136 1.39 15.02 -60.54
N SER A 137 0.69 15.87 -59.79
CA SER A 137 -0.11 16.96 -60.35
C SER A 137 0.74 17.93 -61.18
N VAL A 138 1.88 18.39 -60.65
CA VAL A 138 2.81 19.27 -61.35
C VAL A 138 3.36 18.61 -62.61
N LYS A 139 3.78 17.35 -62.52
CA LYS A 139 4.30 16.56 -63.65
C LYS A 139 3.25 16.36 -64.74
N ASN A 140 1.99 16.09 -64.37
CA ASN A 140 0.88 16.01 -65.31
C ASN A 140 0.63 17.33 -66.04
N GLN A 141 0.67 18.45 -65.32
CA GLN A 141 0.54 19.78 -65.94
C GLN A 141 1.67 20.06 -66.93
N GLN A 142 2.91 19.71 -66.58
CA GLN A 142 4.06 19.83 -67.46
C GLN A 142 3.91 18.95 -68.71
N MET A 143 3.51 17.69 -68.54
CA MET A 143 3.29 16.74 -69.64
C MET A 143 2.24 17.28 -70.62
N TYR A 144 1.15 17.84 -70.10
CA TYR A 144 0.11 18.45 -70.92
C TYR A 144 0.64 19.68 -71.70
N GLY A 145 1.55 20.46 -71.09
CA GLY A 145 2.26 21.55 -71.76
C GLY A 145 3.10 21.07 -72.95
N VAL A 146 3.90 20.02 -72.75
CA VAL A 146 4.72 19.40 -73.81
C VAL A 146 3.82 18.83 -74.92
N ALA A 147 2.73 18.15 -74.55
CA ALA A 147 1.76 17.64 -75.51
C ALA A 147 1.15 18.75 -76.40
N LYS A 148 0.84 19.92 -75.83
CA LYS A 148 0.40 21.08 -76.62
C LYS A 148 1.48 21.61 -77.55
N GLN A 149 2.74 21.62 -77.14
CA GLN A 149 3.85 22.03 -78.00
C GLN A 149 4.03 21.06 -79.18
N ILE A 150 3.90 19.75 -78.94
CA ILE A 150 3.91 18.73 -79.99
C ILE A 150 2.77 18.96 -80.99
N LEU A 151 1.54 19.19 -80.50
CA LEU A 151 0.38 19.49 -81.37
C LEU A 151 0.61 20.76 -82.19
N ALA A 152 1.06 21.85 -81.56
CA ALA A 152 1.33 23.11 -82.24
C ALA A 152 2.47 23.00 -83.26
N ALA A 153 3.47 22.14 -83.01
CA ALA A 153 4.51 21.85 -83.98
C ALA A 153 3.95 21.07 -85.18
N TYR A 154 3.05 20.11 -84.94
CA TYR A 154 2.38 19.37 -86.01
C TYR A 154 1.51 20.28 -86.90
N GLU A 155 0.76 21.20 -86.30
CA GLU A 155 -0.08 22.18 -87.01
C GLU A 155 0.71 23.15 -87.88
N LYS A 156 1.96 23.45 -87.53
CA LYS A 156 2.84 24.37 -88.28
C LYS A 156 3.57 23.72 -89.44
N ILE A 157 3.61 22.39 -89.52
CA ILE A 157 4.22 21.67 -90.64
C ILE A 157 3.32 21.86 -91.87
N ASP A 158 3.75 22.72 -92.79
CA ASP A 158 3.05 22.97 -94.04
C ASP A 158 3.33 21.86 -95.07
N VAL A 159 2.41 21.64 -96.02
CA VAL A 159 2.53 20.65 -97.10
C VAL A 159 3.82 20.88 -97.92
N ALA A 160 4.25 22.14 -98.05
CA ALA A 160 5.51 22.52 -98.68
C ALA A 160 6.76 22.01 -97.92
N GLU A 161 6.68 21.89 -96.60
CA GLU A 161 7.76 21.39 -95.75
C GLU A 161 7.86 19.87 -95.80
N VAL A 162 6.72 19.17 -95.85
CA VAL A 162 6.65 17.72 -96.10
C VAL A 162 7.25 17.35 -97.46
N MET A 163 7.02 18.16 -98.50
CA MET A 163 7.62 17.97 -99.82
C MET A 163 9.15 18.13 -99.81
N LYS A 164 9.69 19.07 -99.02
CA LYS A 164 11.15 19.25 -98.87
C LYS A 164 11.80 18.03 -98.23
N ILE A 165 11.20 17.44 -97.20
CA ILE A 165 11.72 16.26 -96.49
C ILE A 165 11.87 15.03 -97.41
N ARG A 166 11.00 14.90 -98.43
CA ARG A 166 10.99 13.79 -99.39
C ARG A 166 12.02 13.93 -100.52
N GLN A 167 12.69 15.06 -100.68
CA GLN A 167 13.70 15.22 -101.72
C GLN A 167 15.03 14.50 -101.36
N PRO A 168 15.72 13.89 -102.35
CA PRO A 168 16.92 13.06 -102.12
C PRO A 168 18.14 13.81 -101.54
N PHE A 169 18.10 15.15 -101.44
CA PHE A 169 19.20 15.97 -100.88
C PHE A 169 18.79 16.83 -99.68
N ALA A 170 17.62 16.60 -99.08
CA ALA A 170 17.10 17.39 -97.96
C ALA A 170 17.62 16.92 -96.58
N GLY A 171 18.88 16.49 -96.49
CA GLY A 171 19.48 15.97 -95.26
C GLY A 171 19.35 16.91 -94.07
N GLY A 172 19.56 18.22 -94.28
CA GLY A 172 19.40 19.22 -93.22
C GLY A 172 17.96 19.42 -92.73
N ALA A 173 16.95 19.17 -93.57
CA ALA A 173 15.56 19.19 -93.11
C ALA A 173 15.25 17.96 -92.25
N ARG A 174 15.73 16.77 -92.66
CA ARG A 174 15.55 15.53 -91.88
C ARG A 174 16.18 15.60 -90.49
N VAL A 175 17.41 16.10 -90.39
CA VAL A 175 18.11 16.29 -89.10
C VAL A 175 17.33 17.21 -88.16
N LYS A 176 16.81 18.35 -88.66
CA LYS A 176 16.00 19.26 -87.84
C LYS A 176 14.70 18.61 -87.31
N PHE A 177 14.08 17.74 -88.11
CA PHE A 177 12.91 16.98 -87.68
C PHE A 177 13.26 15.94 -86.61
N GLU A 178 14.38 15.26 -86.76
CA GLU A 178 14.89 14.30 -85.76
C GLU A 178 15.27 15.00 -84.45
N GLU A 179 15.95 16.15 -84.51
CA GLU A 179 16.28 16.97 -83.34
C GLU A 179 15.03 17.46 -82.59
N LEU A 180 13.99 17.87 -83.33
CA LEU A 180 12.71 18.28 -82.76
C LEU A 180 12.01 17.10 -82.06
N ALA A 181 11.99 15.93 -82.69
CA ALA A 181 11.42 14.72 -82.12
C ALA A 181 12.18 14.25 -80.86
N GLN A 182 13.51 14.32 -80.88
CA GLN A 182 14.36 14.06 -79.72
C GLN A 182 14.09 15.04 -78.59
N GLY A 183 14.02 16.34 -78.87
CA GLY A 183 13.71 17.36 -77.86
C GLY A 183 12.37 17.13 -77.16
N PHE A 184 11.32 16.78 -77.91
CA PHE A 184 10.03 16.41 -77.32
C PHE A 184 10.08 15.10 -76.53
N GLY A 185 10.85 14.12 -76.99
CA GLY A 185 11.10 12.88 -76.26
C GLY A 185 11.77 13.14 -74.90
N ASP A 186 12.80 13.98 -74.89
CA ASP A 186 13.52 14.38 -73.67
C ASP A 186 12.61 15.15 -72.71
N ASP A 187 11.78 16.05 -73.24
CA ASP A 187 10.88 16.84 -72.41
C ASP A 187 9.75 15.98 -71.82
N LEU A 188 9.15 15.07 -72.60
CA LEU A 188 8.20 14.08 -72.09
C LEU A 188 8.84 13.20 -71.02
N TYR A 189 10.07 12.74 -71.24
CA TYR A 189 10.81 11.93 -70.27
C TYR A 189 10.99 12.66 -68.94
N LYS A 190 11.35 13.96 -68.97
CA LYS A 190 11.44 14.79 -67.75
C LYS A 190 10.11 14.94 -67.01
N THR A 191 8.97 14.80 -67.68
CA THR A 191 7.65 14.88 -67.05
C THR A 191 7.16 13.57 -66.44
N GLN A 192 7.91 12.48 -66.58
CA GLN A 192 7.54 11.23 -65.94
C GLN A 192 7.62 11.37 -64.41
N PHE A 193 6.57 10.92 -63.73
CA PHE A 193 6.57 10.75 -62.28
C PHE A 193 6.91 9.29 -61.98
N ASP A 194 8.06 9.06 -61.33
CA ASP A 194 8.40 7.75 -60.77
C ASP A 194 8.05 7.79 -59.28
N ALA A 195 6.92 7.18 -58.93
CA ALA A 195 6.56 7.04 -57.53
C ALA A 195 7.58 6.08 -56.90
N PRO A 196 8.28 6.45 -55.80
CA PRO A 196 9.04 5.45 -55.08
C PRO A 196 8.08 4.33 -54.71
N GLN A 197 8.40 3.09 -55.14
CA GLN A 197 7.65 1.91 -54.73
C GLN A 197 7.76 1.82 -53.21
N ALA A 198 6.81 2.43 -52.51
CA ALA A 198 6.65 2.24 -51.09
C ALA A 198 6.41 0.75 -50.93
N ALA A 199 7.41 0.05 -50.39
CA ALA A 199 7.43 -1.38 -50.22
C ALA A 199 6.04 -1.85 -49.75
N SER A 200 5.34 -2.54 -50.64
CA SER A 200 4.14 -3.31 -50.36
C SER A 200 4.54 -4.51 -49.51
N THR A 201 5.09 -4.29 -48.33
CA THR A 201 5.27 -5.30 -47.31
C THR A 201 3.99 -5.29 -46.47
N HIS A 202 3.00 -6.05 -46.98
CA HIS A 202 1.99 -6.67 -46.14
C HIS A 202 2.60 -7.83 -45.36
#